data_AF-A0ABD7YFY1-F1
#
_entry.id   AF-A0ABD7YFY1-F1
#
_cell.length_a   1.000
_cell.length_b   1.000
_cell.length_c   1.000
_cell.angle_alpha   90.00
_cell.angle_beta   90.00
_cell.angle_gamma   90.00
#
_symmetry.space_group_name_H-M   'P 1'
#
loop_
_entity.id
_entity.type
_entity.pdbx_description
1 polymer ?
#
loop_
_entity_poly.entity_id
_entity_poly.type
_entity_poly.pdbx_seq_one_letter_code
_entity_poly.pdbx_strand_id
1 'polypeptide(L)'
;MITLNGEKELTRIHDWADIQARPDFDGQLDPNAHELEAIIGSYALRDKIPCGLSNCRTLHGRGYLVATKDGRTTNIGKDCGRVYFGVDFETMLSQFTRDIAAKEHRERLWSFSFRLDEINASVARMRKGGAGAPGADWVHKKTRPLLLLNAGCPAPIVRRVVQLLRTGGDEVMGVREATREEIEREEAMSGRAVKRPHYVEAVVGRVEHLDALRSENDLREILIVDLETNLKAFAGLDIDNLSPSQLSHWSKWCGGVELSLERAGEAIRMGRALLTPENLAPLATLVSEPAEVAQFEAYLAGLGTT
;
A
#
# COMPACT_ATOMS: atom_id res chain seq x y z
N MET A 1 1.00 -24.73 -15.39
CA MET A 1 0.97 -23.57 -16.32
C MET A 1 2.28 -23.52 -17.06
N ILE A 2 2.21 -23.35 -18.38
CA ILE A 2 3.34 -23.19 -19.28
C ILE A 2 3.23 -21.82 -19.90
N THR A 3 4.32 -21.06 -19.93
CA THR A 3 4.38 -19.71 -20.49
C THR A 3 5.38 -19.72 -21.63
N LEU A 4 4.93 -19.38 -22.83
CA LEU A 4 5.78 -19.21 -23.99
C LEU A 4 6.03 -17.73 -24.25
N ASN A 5 7.28 -17.40 -24.57
CA ASN A 5 7.70 -16.07 -24.96
C ASN A 5 7.54 -15.92 -26.49
N GLY A 6 6.32 -15.59 -26.95
CA GLY A 6 6.08 -15.25 -28.36
C GLY A 6 6.62 -13.86 -28.70
N GLU A 7 6.75 -13.48 -29.98
CA GLU A 7 7.35 -12.18 -30.36
C GLU A 7 6.63 -10.98 -29.72
N LYS A 8 5.30 -10.96 -29.77
CA LYS A 8 4.48 -9.80 -29.33
C LYS A 8 3.85 -9.97 -27.95
N GLU A 9 3.51 -11.20 -27.56
CA GLU A 9 2.75 -11.48 -26.33
C GLU A 9 3.19 -12.80 -25.67
N LEU A 10 2.78 -12.99 -24.43
CA LEU A 10 2.98 -14.23 -23.69
C LEU A 10 1.84 -15.21 -23.97
N THR A 11 2.15 -16.39 -24.48
CA THR A 11 1.15 -17.45 -24.67
C THR A 11 1.13 -18.36 -23.45
N ARG A 12 -0.03 -18.48 -22.79
CA ARG A 12 -0.21 -19.36 -21.62
C ARG A 12 -0.88 -20.67 -22.07
N ILE A 13 -0.20 -21.79 -21.85
CA ILE A 13 -0.68 -23.13 -22.19
C ILE A 13 -0.91 -23.92 -20.90
N HIS A 14 -2.04 -24.65 -20.87
CA HIS A 14 -2.47 -25.39 -19.68
C HIS A 14 -2.14 -26.88 -19.75
N ASP A 15 -2.13 -27.46 -20.94
CA ASP A 15 -1.84 -28.88 -21.15
C ASP A 15 -0.41 -29.11 -21.66
N TRP A 16 0.27 -30.09 -21.08
CA TRP A 16 1.58 -30.52 -21.55
C TRP A 16 1.50 -31.24 -22.91
N ALA A 17 0.39 -31.93 -23.19
CA ALA A 17 0.17 -32.62 -24.45
C ALA A 17 0.29 -31.67 -25.66
N ASP A 18 -0.15 -30.41 -25.50
CA ASP A 18 -0.05 -29.38 -26.54
C ASP A 18 1.40 -29.02 -26.89
N ILE A 19 2.34 -29.18 -25.96
CA ILE A 19 3.77 -28.98 -26.22
C ILE A 19 4.34 -30.20 -26.94
N GLN A 20 3.97 -31.41 -26.51
CA GLN A 20 4.47 -32.66 -27.11
C GLN A 20 3.99 -32.86 -28.55
N ALA A 21 2.81 -32.34 -28.87
CA ALA A 21 2.23 -32.42 -30.21
C ALA A 21 2.88 -31.45 -31.22
N ARG A 22 3.80 -30.58 -30.78
CA ARG A 22 4.47 -29.63 -31.69
C ARG A 22 5.44 -30.35 -32.61
N PRO A 23 5.44 -30.05 -33.93
CA PRO A 23 6.26 -30.77 -34.91
C PRO A 23 7.78 -30.74 -34.63
N ASP A 24 8.24 -29.68 -33.98
CA ASP A 24 9.63 -29.41 -33.65
C ASP A 24 10.07 -29.96 -32.28
N PHE A 25 9.14 -30.53 -31.50
CA PHE A 25 9.43 -31.00 -30.16
C PHE A 25 10.18 -32.35 -30.16
N ASP A 26 11.37 -32.35 -29.55
CA ASP A 26 12.21 -33.52 -29.33
C ASP A 26 12.24 -33.88 -27.83
N GLY A 27 11.56 -34.97 -27.48
CA GLY A 27 11.52 -35.47 -26.11
C GLY A 27 12.75 -36.27 -25.66
N GLN A 28 13.76 -36.44 -26.53
CA GLN A 28 15.01 -37.17 -26.28
C GLN A 28 16.21 -36.48 -26.96
N LEU A 29 16.32 -35.15 -26.83
CA LEU A 29 17.42 -34.36 -27.39
C LEU A 29 18.77 -34.77 -26.78
N ASP A 30 19.79 -34.99 -27.61
CA ASP A 30 21.18 -35.17 -27.14
C ASP A 30 21.85 -33.81 -26.89
N PRO A 31 22.13 -33.42 -25.63
CA PRO A 31 22.72 -32.12 -25.33
C PRO A 31 24.16 -31.95 -25.85
N ASN A 32 24.85 -33.03 -26.23
CA ASN A 32 26.21 -32.94 -26.77
C ASN A 32 26.22 -32.76 -28.30
N ALA A 33 25.12 -33.08 -28.98
CA ALA A 33 24.99 -33.01 -30.43
C ALA A 33 24.34 -31.70 -30.92
N HIS A 34 23.70 -30.96 -30.02
CA HIS A 34 22.91 -29.76 -30.34
C HIS A 34 23.34 -28.57 -29.50
N GLU A 35 23.40 -27.40 -30.13
CA GLU A 35 23.68 -26.13 -29.47
C GLU A 35 22.37 -25.38 -29.18
N LEU A 36 22.25 -24.80 -27.98
CA LEU A 36 21.11 -23.96 -27.64
C LEU A 36 21.13 -22.65 -28.42
N GLU A 37 19.95 -22.22 -28.86
CA GLU A 37 19.72 -20.91 -29.45
C GLU A 37 19.06 -19.97 -28.45
N ALA A 38 17.98 -20.42 -27.81
CA ALA A 38 17.20 -19.58 -26.91
C ALA A 38 16.38 -20.38 -25.90
N ILE A 39 15.98 -19.72 -24.81
CA ILE A 39 14.87 -20.17 -23.97
C ILE A 39 13.60 -19.54 -24.51
N ILE A 40 12.65 -20.38 -24.92
CA ILE A 40 11.40 -19.97 -25.57
C ILE A 40 10.18 -20.05 -24.64
N GLY A 41 10.35 -20.63 -23.45
CA GLY A 41 9.29 -20.71 -22.47
C GLY A 41 9.72 -21.27 -21.13
N SER A 42 8.80 -21.22 -20.17
CA SER A 42 8.94 -21.80 -18.85
C SER A 42 7.71 -22.62 -18.49
N TYR A 43 7.89 -23.63 -17.62
CA TYR A 43 6.79 -24.43 -17.11
C TYR A 43 6.87 -24.62 -15.61
N ALA A 44 5.69 -24.62 -14.98
CA ALA A 44 5.45 -25.03 -13.61
C ALA A 44 4.20 -25.92 -13.58
N LEU A 45 4.41 -27.22 -13.45
CA LEU A 45 3.40 -28.27 -13.54
C LEU A 45 3.20 -28.94 -12.18
N ARG A 46 1.96 -29.36 -11.91
CA ARG A 46 1.63 -30.14 -10.71
C ARG A 46 2.21 -31.55 -10.82
N ASP A 47 1.98 -32.18 -11.96
CA ASP A 47 2.53 -33.49 -12.28
C ASP A 47 3.89 -33.32 -12.93
N LYS A 48 4.85 -34.16 -12.52
CA LYS A 48 6.21 -34.08 -13.01
C LYS A 48 6.32 -34.77 -14.37
N ILE A 49 7.02 -34.13 -15.29
CA ILE A 49 7.30 -34.66 -16.63
C ILE A 49 8.78 -35.05 -16.76
N PRO A 50 9.13 -36.05 -17.58
CA PRO A 50 10.53 -36.41 -17.80
C PRO A 50 11.26 -35.28 -18.53
N CYS A 51 12.53 -35.07 -18.17
CA CYS A 51 13.44 -34.19 -18.90
C CYS A 51 13.55 -34.65 -20.36
N GLY A 52 13.50 -33.69 -21.28
CA GLY A 52 13.63 -33.93 -22.72
C GLY A 52 15.04 -34.26 -23.18
N LEU A 53 16.05 -34.15 -22.30
CA LEU A 53 17.41 -34.59 -22.60
C LEU A 53 17.53 -36.11 -22.50
N SER A 54 18.13 -36.73 -23.53
CA SER A 54 18.35 -38.18 -23.65
C SER A 54 19.15 -38.77 -22.47
N ASN A 55 20.10 -38.01 -21.93
CA ASN A 55 21.01 -38.42 -20.85
C ASN A 55 20.52 -38.05 -19.43
N CYS A 56 19.41 -37.33 -19.28
CA CYS A 56 18.91 -36.91 -17.96
C CYS A 56 17.62 -37.63 -17.57
N ARG A 57 16.56 -37.50 -18.39
CA ARG A 57 15.22 -38.10 -18.22
C ARG A 57 14.54 -37.95 -16.84
N THR A 58 15.11 -37.18 -15.92
CA THR A 58 14.63 -36.99 -14.55
C THR A 58 13.27 -36.29 -14.56
N LEU A 59 12.39 -36.65 -13.63
CA LEU A 59 11.05 -36.06 -13.51
C LEU A 59 11.12 -34.66 -12.87
N HIS A 60 10.68 -33.64 -13.61
CA HIS A 60 10.66 -32.25 -13.17
C HIS A 60 9.23 -31.69 -13.14
N GLY A 61 8.89 -30.98 -12.06
CA GLY A 61 7.66 -30.18 -11.98
C GLY A 61 7.86 -28.73 -12.43
N ARG A 62 9.10 -28.29 -12.66
CA ARG A 62 9.40 -26.94 -13.16
C ARG A 62 10.67 -26.92 -13.99
N GLY A 63 10.70 -26.07 -15.00
CA GLY A 63 11.82 -25.98 -15.93
C GLY A 63 11.54 -25.03 -17.08
N TYR A 64 12.25 -25.24 -18.18
CA TYR A 64 12.26 -24.37 -19.34
C TYR A 64 12.01 -25.14 -20.63
N LEU A 65 11.43 -24.46 -21.61
CA LEU A 65 11.39 -24.89 -23.00
C LEU A 65 12.51 -24.15 -23.73
N VAL A 66 13.35 -24.91 -24.41
CA VAL A 66 14.52 -24.38 -25.12
C VAL A 66 14.44 -24.74 -26.60
N ALA A 67 14.95 -23.85 -27.43
CA ALA A 67 15.15 -24.06 -28.85
C ALA A 67 16.64 -24.24 -29.14
N THR A 68 16.95 -25.12 -30.09
CA THR A 68 18.30 -25.34 -30.61
C THR A 68 18.46 -24.67 -31.97
N LYS A 69 19.70 -24.38 -32.38
CA LYS A 69 19.99 -23.72 -33.67
C LYS A 69 19.54 -24.52 -34.89
N ASP A 70 19.34 -25.82 -34.76
CA ASP A 70 18.79 -26.69 -35.81
C ASP A 70 17.25 -26.74 -35.82
N GLY A 71 16.59 -25.88 -35.05
CA GLY A 71 15.14 -25.68 -35.06
C GLY A 71 14.35 -26.68 -34.23
N ARG A 72 15.00 -27.50 -33.39
CA ARG A 72 14.31 -28.40 -32.45
C ARG A 72 13.97 -27.66 -31.18
N THR A 73 12.93 -28.12 -30.50
CA THR A 73 12.57 -27.65 -29.17
C THR A 73 12.51 -28.79 -28.18
N THR A 74 12.88 -28.56 -26.93
CA THR A 74 12.81 -29.58 -25.89
C THR A 74 12.52 -28.96 -24.53
N ASN A 75 12.11 -29.79 -23.56
CA ASN A 75 11.98 -29.36 -22.17
C ASN A 75 13.19 -29.79 -21.34
N ILE A 76 13.62 -28.90 -20.46
CA ILE A 76 14.70 -29.19 -19.53
C ILE A 76 14.31 -28.80 -18.11
N GLY A 77 14.78 -29.57 -17.13
CA GLY A 77 14.60 -29.23 -15.72
C GLY A 77 15.30 -27.92 -15.35
N LYS A 78 14.84 -27.31 -14.25
CA LYS A 78 15.37 -26.03 -13.73
C LYS A 78 16.90 -25.98 -13.61
N ASP A 79 17.54 -27.10 -13.23
CA ASP A 79 18.98 -27.20 -12.99
C ASP A 79 19.72 -27.81 -14.20
N CYS A 80 18.99 -28.49 -15.08
CA CYS A 80 19.57 -29.22 -16.21
C CYS A 80 20.26 -28.27 -17.19
N GLY A 81 19.66 -27.12 -17.47
CA GLY A 81 20.25 -26.14 -18.39
C GLY A 81 21.65 -25.72 -17.99
N ARG A 82 21.86 -25.42 -16.71
CA ARG A 82 23.17 -25.06 -16.16
C ARG A 82 24.16 -26.23 -16.22
N VAL A 83 23.71 -27.44 -15.89
CA VAL A 83 24.57 -28.64 -15.86
C VAL A 83 25.06 -29.00 -17.26
N TYR A 84 24.19 -28.94 -18.28
CA TYR A 84 24.51 -29.43 -19.62
C TYR A 84 24.98 -28.34 -20.58
N PHE A 85 24.60 -27.08 -20.38
CA PHE A 85 24.89 -25.97 -21.31
C PHE A 85 25.60 -24.78 -20.65
N GLY A 86 25.89 -24.86 -19.34
CA GLY A 86 26.80 -23.93 -18.66
C GLY A 86 26.38 -22.46 -18.72
N VAL A 87 27.35 -21.59 -19.01
CA VAL A 87 27.24 -20.12 -18.94
C VAL A 87 26.29 -19.55 -20.01
N ASP A 88 26.22 -20.17 -21.17
CA ASP A 88 25.34 -19.72 -22.26
C ASP A 88 23.88 -19.84 -21.83
N PHE A 89 23.52 -20.94 -21.16
CA PHE A 89 22.19 -21.10 -20.59
C PHE A 89 21.88 -20.08 -19.50
N GLU A 90 22.81 -19.76 -18.61
CA GLU A 90 22.60 -18.72 -17.58
C GLU A 90 22.34 -17.35 -18.21
N THR A 91 23.08 -17.02 -19.28
CA THR A 91 22.91 -15.76 -20.03
C THR A 91 21.54 -15.71 -20.71
N MET A 92 21.15 -16.78 -21.40
CA MET A 92 19.82 -16.90 -22.03
C MET A 92 18.70 -16.85 -20.99
N LEU A 93 18.88 -17.47 -19.81
CA LEU A 93 17.91 -17.42 -18.72
C LEU A 93 17.74 -16.01 -18.15
N SER A 94 18.84 -15.26 -18.00
CA SER A 94 18.76 -13.86 -17.57
C SER A 94 18.03 -13.00 -18.60
N GLN A 95 18.29 -13.19 -19.89
CA GLN A 95 17.58 -12.50 -20.96
C GLN A 95 16.09 -12.86 -20.98
N PHE A 96 15.76 -14.15 -21.04
CA PHE A 96 14.39 -14.65 -21.03
C PHE A 96 13.60 -14.10 -19.84
N THR A 97 14.17 -14.17 -18.63
CA THR A 97 13.50 -13.68 -17.42
C THR A 97 13.19 -12.18 -17.51
N ARG A 98 14.11 -11.38 -18.05
CA ARG A 98 13.92 -9.93 -18.27
C ARG A 98 12.83 -9.67 -19.30
N ASP A 99 12.81 -10.43 -20.40
CA ASP A 99 11.83 -10.26 -21.47
C ASP A 99 10.42 -10.62 -21.02
N ILE A 100 10.26 -11.74 -20.28
CA ILE A 100 8.99 -12.12 -19.64
C ILE A 100 8.52 -11.01 -18.70
N ALA A 101 9.37 -10.56 -17.78
CA ALA A 101 9.01 -9.51 -16.82
C ALA A 101 8.59 -8.21 -17.52
N ALA A 102 9.29 -7.82 -18.59
CA ALA A 102 8.93 -6.64 -19.37
C ALA A 102 7.56 -6.78 -20.04
N LYS A 103 7.22 -7.96 -20.57
CA LYS A 103 5.89 -8.24 -21.15
C LYS A 103 4.79 -8.23 -20.10
N GLU A 104 5.00 -8.91 -18.97
CA GLU A 104 4.03 -8.91 -17.86
C GLU A 104 3.81 -7.49 -17.30
N HIS A 105 4.87 -6.69 -17.17
CA HIS A 105 4.75 -5.30 -16.77
C HIS A 105 3.93 -4.52 -17.79
N ARG A 106 4.19 -4.64 -19.10
CA ARG A 106 3.38 -3.98 -20.14
C ARG A 106 1.91 -4.40 -20.09
N GLU A 107 1.62 -5.70 -20.00
CA GLU A 107 0.25 -6.22 -19.85
C GLU A 107 -0.45 -5.57 -18.65
N ARG A 108 0.24 -5.45 -17.51
CA ARG A 108 -0.28 -4.80 -16.31
C ARG A 108 -0.53 -3.30 -16.53
N LEU A 109 0.40 -2.58 -17.17
CA LEU A 109 0.25 -1.14 -17.42
C LEU A 109 -0.93 -0.88 -18.35
N TRP A 110 -1.08 -1.66 -19.43
CA TRP A 110 -2.24 -1.58 -20.31
C TRP A 110 -3.55 -1.89 -19.57
N SER A 111 -3.57 -2.94 -18.74
CA SER A 111 -4.73 -3.24 -17.91
C SER A 111 -5.11 -2.08 -16.98
N PHE A 112 -4.10 -1.41 -16.42
CA PHE A 112 -4.30 -0.25 -15.56
C PHE A 112 -4.76 0.99 -16.35
N SER A 113 -4.26 1.23 -17.56
CA SER A 113 -4.65 2.39 -18.38
C SER A 113 -6.14 2.37 -18.72
N PHE A 114 -6.74 1.19 -18.91
CA PHE A 114 -8.19 1.06 -19.11
C PHE A 114 -9.03 1.47 -17.90
N ARG A 115 -8.45 1.47 -16.69
CA ARG A 115 -9.11 1.86 -15.44
C ARG A 115 -8.78 3.28 -14.99
N LEU A 116 -7.97 4.01 -15.76
CA LEU A 116 -7.41 5.29 -15.34
C LEU A 116 -8.49 6.34 -15.00
N ASP A 117 -9.54 6.43 -15.83
CA ASP A 117 -10.65 7.35 -15.62
C ASP A 117 -11.47 7.00 -14.37
N GLU A 118 -11.70 5.71 -14.12
CA GLU A 118 -12.38 5.22 -12.93
C GLU A 118 -11.60 5.61 -11.65
N ILE A 119 -10.28 5.40 -11.67
CA ILE A 119 -9.40 5.71 -10.55
C ILE A 119 -9.34 7.22 -10.32
N ASN A 120 -9.18 8.03 -11.37
CA ASN A 120 -9.24 9.48 -11.28
C ASN A 120 -10.56 9.97 -10.68
N ALA A 121 -11.69 9.40 -11.12
CA ALA A 121 -13.00 9.71 -10.56
C ALA A 121 -13.11 9.31 -9.08
N SER A 122 -12.52 8.18 -8.68
CA SER A 122 -12.46 7.75 -7.28
C SER A 122 -11.68 8.74 -6.41
N VAL A 123 -10.49 9.16 -6.85
CA VAL A 123 -9.68 10.16 -6.15
C VAL A 123 -10.45 11.48 -6.02
N ALA A 124 -11.07 11.97 -7.11
CA ALA A 124 -11.86 13.19 -7.09
C ALA A 124 -13.05 13.11 -6.10
N ARG A 125 -13.77 11.98 -6.08
CA ARG A 125 -14.86 11.74 -5.11
C ARG A 125 -14.35 11.70 -3.67
N MET A 126 -13.24 11.02 -3.39
CA MET A 126 -12.64 10.98 -2.05
C MET A 126 -12.25 12.38 -1.57
N ARG A 127 -11.70 13.22 -2.45
CA ARG A 127 -11.31 14.60 -2.15
C ARG A 127 -12.49 15.50 -1.82
N LYS A 128 -13.52 15.50 -2.67
CA LYS A 128 -14.68 16.39 -2.52
C LYS A 128 -15.71 15.87 -1.51
N GLY A 129 -15.78 14.55 -1.33
CA GLY A 129 -16.82 13.89 -0.58
C GLY A 129 -18.02 13.56 -1.46
N GLY A 130 -19.03 12.93 -0.85
CA GLY A 130 -20.26 12.49 -1.52
C GLY A 130 -21.38 12.30 -0.51
N ALA A 131 -22.63 12.35 -0.98
CA ALA A 131 -23.83 12.13 -0.18
C ALA A 131 -23.93 13.01 1.09
N GLY A 132 -23.49 14.27 1.00
CA GLY A 132 -23.53 15.23 2.12
C GLY A 132 -22.38 15.12 3.12
N ALA A 133 -21.53 14.10 3.02
CA ALA A 133 -20.39 13.92 3.93
C ALA A 133 -19.10 14.60 3.41
N PRO A 134 -18.36 15.37 4.24
CA PRO A 134 -17.18 16.11 3.79
C PRO A 134 -16.01 15.23 3.35
N GLY A 135 -15.36 15.52 2.21
CA GLY A 135 -14.22 14.72 1.71
C GLY A 135 -12.87 15.00 2.38
N ALA A 136 -11.81 14.42 1.81
CA ALA A 136 -10.45 14.57 2.29
C ALA A 136 -9.96 16.03 2.33
N ASP A 137 -10.38 16.87 1.37
CA ASP A 137 -10.01 18.30 1.36
C ASP A 137 -10.51 19.00 2.65
N TRP A 138 -11.70 18.64 3.13
CA TRP A 138 -12.26 19.17 4.38
C TRP A 138 -11.55 18.60 5.60
N VAL A 139 -11.35 17.27 5.65
CA VAL A 139 -10.66 16.61 6.77
C VAL A 139 -9.27 17.23 6.94
N HIS A 140 -8.47 17.27 5.87
CA HIS A 140 -7.15 17.87 5.90
C HIS A 140 -7.19 19.33 6.36
N LYS A 141 -8.13 20.14 5.87
CA LYS A 141 -8.26 21.54 6.30
C LYS A 141 -8.58 21.67 7.79
N LYS A 142 -9.47 20.82 8.31
CA LYS A 142 -9.98 20.91 9.68
C LYS A 142 -9.08 20.26 10.73
N THR A 143 -8.23 19.30 10.35
CA THR A 143 -7.23 18.73 11.27
C THR A 143 -6.00 19.62 11.47
N ARG A 144 -5.67 20.50 10.51
CA ARG A 144 -4.47 21.36 10.59
C ARG A 144 -4.40 22.24 11.85
N PRO A 145 -5.48 22.89 12.29
CA PRO A 145 -5.48 23.63 13.55
C PRO A 145 -5.11 22.79 14.78
N LEU A 146 -5.36 21.47 14.78
CA LEU A 146 -5.01 20.58 15.89
C LEU A 146 -3.52 20.19 15.92
N LEU A 147 -2.80 20.41 14.82
CA LEU A 147 -1.40 20.02 14.65
C LEU A 147 -0.44 21.22 14.62
N LEU A 148 -0.92 22.39 14.20
CA LEU A 148 -0.10 23.58 13.98
C LEU A 148 -0.45 24.68 14.99
N LEU A 149 0.57 25.17 15.68
CA LEU A 149 0.43 26.35 16.54
C LEU A 149 -0.02 27.56 15.72
N ASN A 150 -0.86 28.40 16.31
CA ASN A 150 -1.38 29.64 15.71
C ASN A 150 -2.23 29.43 14.44
N ALA A 151 -2.75 28.21 14.23
CA ALA A 151 -3.59 27.88 13.06
C ALA A 151 -5.10 27.83 13.38
N GLY A 152 -5.53 28.41 14.51
CA GLY A 152 -6.96 28.51 14.89
C GLY A 152 -7.38 27.64 16.07
N CYS A 153 -6.48 26.85 16.65
CA CYS A 153 -6.70 26.15 17.92
C CYS A 153 -5.73 26.68 18.99
N PRO A 154 -6.14 26.77 20.26
CA PRO A 154 -5.26 27.19 21.35
C PRO A 154 -4.02 26.32 21.50
N ALA A 155 -2.90 26.96 21.87
CA ALA A 155 -1.61 26.27 22.01
C ALA A 155 -1.61 25.12 23.04
N PRO A 156 -2.32 25.20 24.20
CA PRO A 156 -2.42 24.06 25.13
C PRO A 156 -3.04 22.81 24.47
N ILE A 157 -4.07 22.99 23.66
CA ILE A 157 -4.77 21.90 22.97
C ILE A 157 -3.86 21.28 21.91
N VAL A 158 -3.24 22.09 21.05
CA VAL A 158 -2.31 21.60 20.01
C VAL A 158 -1.17 20.80 20.64
N ARG A 159 -0.55 21.31 21.71
CA ARG A 159 0.52 20.58 22.42
C ARG A 159 0.03 19.25 22.99
N ARG A 160 -1.19 19.20 23.54
CA ARG A 160 -1.77 17.96 24.05
C ARG A 160 -2.04 16.95 22.94
N VAL A 161 -2.64 17.37 21.83
CA VAL A 161 -2.89 16.49 20.67
C VAL A 161 -1.59 15.91 20.15
N VAL A 162 -0.56 16.73 19.95
CA VAL A 162 0.77 16.26 19.49
C VAL A 162 1.39 15.28 20.49
N GLN A 163 1.25 15.53 21.79
CA GLN A 163 1.71 14.60 22.82
C GLN A 163 0.98 13.25 22.73
N LEU A 164 -0.35 13.27 22.62
CA LEU A 164 -1.19 12.07 22.54
C LEU A 164 -0.84 11.22 21.31
N LEU A 165 -0.64 11.84 20.16
CA LEU A 165 -0.18 11.14 18.94
C LEU A 165 1.15 10.44 19.14
N ARG A 166 2.10 11.10 19.82
CA ARG A 166 3.43 10.56 20.09
C ARG A 166 3.37 9.37 21.07
N THR A 167 2.49 9.42 22.07
CA THR A 167 2.36 8.34 23.05
C THR A 167 1.37 7.25 22.63
N GLY A 168 0.60 7.47 21.56
CA GLY A 168 -0.52 6.59 21.19
C GLY A 168 -1.66 6.60 22.21
N GLY A 169 -1.79 7.70 22.97
CA GLY A 169 -2.85 7.85 23.96
C GLY A 169 -4.05 8.59 23.39
N ASP A 170 -5.18 8.42 24.05
CA ASP A 170 -6.47 9.07 23.75
C ASP A 170 -7.02 9.84 24.97
N GLU A 171 -6.53 9.55 26.18
CA GLU A 171 -7.02 10.13 27.43
C GLU A 171 -6.64 11.60 27.59
N VAL A 172 -7.62 12.45 27.89
CA VAL A 172 -7.37 13.85 28.27
C VAL A 172 -7.37 13.94 29.79
N MET A 173 -6.26 14.41 30.34
CA MET A 173 -6.12 14.68 31.77
C MET A 173 -6.60 16.10 32.05
N GLY A 174 -7.35 16.27 33.13
CA GLY A 174 -7.81 17.57 33.59
C GLY A 174 -7.95 17.57 35.11
N VAL A 175 -8.30 18.72 35.65
CA VAL A 175 -8.45 18.92 37.09
C VAL A 175 -9.94 18.87 37.43
N ARG A 176 -10.33 18.00 38.36
CA ARG A 176 -11.70 17.94 38.89
C ARG A 176 -11.70 17.98 40.41
N GLU A 177 -12.83 18.36 41.00
CA GLU A 177 -13.00 18.26 42.44
C GLU A 177 -12.84 16.80 42.88
N ALA A 178 -12.08 16.61 43.94
CA ALA A 178 -11.80 15.32 44.53
C ALA A 178 -13.08 14.74 45.14
N THR A 179 -13.31 13.45 44.90
CA THR A 179 -14.42 12.74 45.55
C THR A 179 -14.16 12.65 47.05
N ARG A 180 -15.22 12.40 47.83
CA ARG A 180 -15.08 12.22 49.29
C ARG A 180 -14.08 11.12 49.64
N GLU A 181 -14.05 10.03 48.87
CA GLU A 181 -13.12 8.92 49.04
C GLU A 181 -11.67 9.26 48.72
N GLU A 182 -11.42 10.17 47.76
CA GLU A 182 -10.08 10.65 47.42
C GLU A 182 -9.57 11.61 48.50
N ILE A 183 -10.44 12.49 49.02
CA ILE A 183 -10.14 13.36 50.15
C ILE A 183 -9.82 12.52 51.39
N GLU A 184 -10.68 11.55 51.74
CA GLU A 184 -10.47 10.66 52.89
C GLU A 184 -9.15 9.88 52.76
N ARG A 185 -8.80 9.40 51.56
CA ARG A 185 -7.52 8.72 51.30
C ARG A 185 -6.32 9.65 51.47
N GLU A 186 -6.38 10.86 50.94
CA GLU A 186 -5.29 11.85 51.05
C GLU A 186 -5.11 12.31 52.50
N GLU A 187 -6.20 12.53 53.23
CA GLU A 187 -6.18 12.88 54.65
C GLU A 187 -5.61 11.73 55.50
N ALA A 188 -5.95 10.47 55.18
CA ALA A 188 -5.40 9.29 55.85
C ALA A 188 -3.90 9.08 55.56
N MET A 189 -3.46 9.34 54.32
CA MET A 189 -2.05 9.22 53.91
C MET A 189 -1.17 10.33 54.48
N SER A 190 -1.64 11.58 54.43
CA SER A 190 -0.88 12.76 54.86
C SER A 190 -1.00 13.05 56.37
N GLY A 191 -2.00 12.44 57.05
CA GLY A 191 -2.32 12.69 58.45
C GLY A 191 -2.84 14.11 58.72
N ARG A 192 -3.25 14.84 57.69
CA ARG A 192 -3.70 16.24 57.78
C ARG A 192 -4.98 16.45 56.98
N ALA A 193 -5.86 17.31 57.48
CA ALA A 193 -7.07 17.71 56.76
C ALA A 193 -6.70 18.46 55.47
N VAL A 194 -7.35 18.11 54.36
CA VAL A 194 -7.09 18.71 53.06
C VAL A 194 -7.99 19.94 52.88
N LYS A 195 -7.44 21.02 52.31
CA LYS A 195 -8.19 22.26 52.05
C LYS A 195 -9.28 22.00 51.00
N ARG A 196 -10.52 22.37 51.32
CA ARG A 196 -11.70 22.20 50.44
C ARG A 196 -12.09 23.51 49.74
N PRO A 197 -12.51 23.47 48.46
CA PRO A 197 -12.55 22.29 47.58
C PRO A 197 -11.14 21.81 47.21
N HIS A 198 -10.94 20.49 47.30
CA HIS A 198 -9.69 19.85 46.89
C HIS A 198 -9.83 19.36 45.46
N TYR A 199 -8.77 19.49 44.68
CA TYR A 199 -8.79 19.11 43.27
C TYR A 199 -7.72 18.07 42.99
N VAL A 200 -8.05 17.10 42.14
CA VAL A 200 -7.15 16.03 41.70
C VAL A 200 -7.05 16.04 40.17
N GLU A 201 -5.88 15.63 39.67
CA GLU A 201 -5.73 15.29 38.26
C GLU A 201 -6.43 13.95 37.97
N ALA A 202 -7.32 13.94 36.98
CA ALA A 202 -8.02 12.75 36.55
C ALA A 202 -8.25 12.77 35.03
N VAL A 203 -8.55 11.61 34.46
CA VAL A 203 -9.04 11.52 33.08
C VAL A 203 -10.42 12.18 33.03
N VAL A 204 -10.52 13.28 32.29
CA VAL A 204 -11.76 14.06 32.10
C VAL A 204 -12.50 13.70 30.81
N GLY A 205 -11.85 12.93 29.93
CA GLY A 205 -12.46 12.37 28.74
C GLY A 205 -11.44 11.69 27.83
N ARG A 206 -11.89 11.25 26.66
CA ARG A 206 -11.05 10.64 25.62
C ARG A 206 -11.31 11.31 24.28
N VAL A 207 -10.26 11.43 23.47
CA VAL A 207 -10.36 11.86 22.07
C VAL A 207 -10.05 10.67 21.19
N GLU A 208 -11.08 10.11 20.56
CA GLU A 208 -10.95 8.96 19.68
C GLU A 208 -10.42 9.37 18.30
N HIS A 209 -9.90 8.38 17.56
CA HIS A 209 -9.45 8.52 16.17
C HIS A 209 -8.34 9.54 15.92
N LEU A 210 -7.52 9.83 16.93
CA LEU A 210 -6.30 10.63 16.75
C LEU A 210 -5.35 10.03 15.72
N ASP A 211 -5.38 8.72 15.51
CA ASP A 211 -4.57 8.04 14.49
C ASP A 211 -4.80 8.58 13.05
N ALA A 212 -5.94 9.24 12.78
CA ALA A 212 -6.19 9.97 11.55
C ALA A 212 -5.14 11.06 11.25
N LEU A 213 -4.46 11.56 12.28
CA LEU A 213 -3.47 12.64 12.20
C LEU A 213 -2.03 12.13 12.02
N ARG A 214 -1.82 10.81 12.00
CA ARG A 214 -0.48 10.25 11.80
C ARG A 214 0.00 10.46 10.36
N SER A 215 1.32 10.55 10.19
CA SER A 215 1.95 10.80 8.90
C SER A 215 1.57 9.80 7.81
N GLU A 216 1.39 8.54 8.16
CA GLU A 216 0.99 7.46 7.26
C GLU A 216 -0.44 7.60 6.73
N ASN A 217 -1.25 8.43 7.40
CA ASN A 217 -2.64 8.73 7.07
C ASN A 217 -2.80 10.14 6.48
N ASP A 218 -1.70 10.83 6.14
CA ASP A 218 -1.77 12.16 5.55
C ASP A 218 -2.46 12.11 4.17
N LEU A 219 -3.70 12.59 4.14
CA LEU A 219 -4.55 12.60 2.95
C LEU A 219 -3.97 13.41 1.80
N ARG A 220 -3.18 14.45 2.07
CA ARG A 220 -2.52 15.25 1.03
C ARG A 220 -1.41 14.44 0.39
N GLU A 221 -0.60 13.75 1.19
CA GLU A 221 0.48 12.91 0.67
C GLU A 221 -0.09 11.75 -0.16
N ILE A 222 -1.14 11.08 0.33
CA ILE A 222 -1.74 9.95 -0.36
C ILE A 222 -2.45 10.39 -1.65
N LEU A 223 -3.42 11.31 -1.56
CA LEU A 223 -4.30 11.61 -2.69
C LEU A 223 -3.66 12.56 -3.70
N ILE A 224 -2.81 13.51 -3.26
CA ILE A 224 -2.30 14.57 -4.13
C ILE A 224 -0.85 14.28 -4.55
N VAL A 225 0.05 14.08 -3.58
CA VAL A 225 1.48 13.92 -3.88
C VAL A 225 1.77 12.59 -4.57
N ASP A 226 1.16 11.51 -4.10
CA ASP A 226 1.29 10.21 -4.75
C ASP A 226 0.27 10.04 -5.87
N LEU A 227 -1.01 9.85 -5.55
CA LEU A 227 -2.00 9.41 -6.53
C LEU A 227 -2.22 10.41 -7.68
N GLU A 228 -2.65 11.65 -7.43
CA GLU A 228 -2.90 12.59 -8.54
C GLU A 228 -1.67 12.90 -9.39
N THR A 229 -0.50 13.04 -8.76
CA THR A 229 0.74 13.33 -9.48
C THR A 229 1.13 12.16 -10.38
N ASN A 230 1.11 10.94 -9.85
CA ASN A 230 1.48 9.76 -10.61
C ASN A 230 0.42 9.35 -11.64
N LEU A 231 -0.88 9.55 -11.37
CA LEU A 231 -1.95 9.33 -12.37
C LEU A 231 -1.79 10.27 -13.58
N LYS A 232 -1.46 11.56 -13.34
CA LYS A 232 -1.19 12.52 -14.42
C LYS A 232 0.06 12.15 -15.23
N ALA A 233 1.14 11.76 -14.54
CA ALA A 233 2.35 11.31 -15.21
C ALA A 233 2.11 10.02 -16.01
N PHE A 234 1.36 9.07 -15.45
CA PHE A 234 0.99 7.81 -16.10
C PHE A 234 0.15 8.03 -17.37
N ALA A 235 -0.80 8.96 -17.34
CA ALA A 235 -1.65 9.29 -18.49
C ALA A 235 -0.88 9.72 -19.75
N GLY A 236 0.33 10.29 -19.57
CA GLY A 236 1.18 10.75 -20.65
C GLY A 236 2.22 9.73 -21.14
N LEU A 237 2.23 8.50 -20.62
CA LEU A 237 3.22 7.50 -20.98
C LEU A 237 2.90 6.83 -22.32
N ASP A 238 3.95 6.61 -23.11
CA ASP A 238 3.93 5.65 -24.21
C ASP A 238 4.40 4.29 -23.69
N ILE A 239 3.45 3.43 -23.32
CA ILE A 239 3.70 2.14 -22.64
C ILE A 239 4.59 1.22 -23.49
N ASP A 240 4.45 1.24 -24.80
CA ASP A 240 5.16 0.32 -25.70
C ASP A 240 6.65 0.63 -25.76
N ASN A 241 7.01 1.91 -25.60
CA ASN A 241 8.38 2.42 -25.68
C ASN A 241 9.08 2.61 -24.32
N LEU A 242 8.48 2.16 -23.21
CA LEU A 242 9.11 2.23 -21.90
C LEU A 242 10.32 1.30 -21.77
N SER A 243 11.36 1.78 -21.07
CA SER A 243 12.51 0.97 -20.70
C SER A 243 12.14 -0.07 -19.62
N PRO A 244 12.94 -1.16 -19.45
CA PRO A 244 12.68 -2.15 -18.41
C PRO A 244 12.59 -1.58 -16.98
N SER A 245 13.39 -0.55 -16.66
CA SER A 245 13.34 0.08 -15.33
C SER A 245 12.08 0.91 -15.14
N GLN A 246 11.63 1.61 -16.18
CA GLN A 246 10.36 2.35 -16.16
C GLN A 246 9.16 1.41 -16.05
N LEU A 247 9.15 0.31 -16.82
CA LEU A 247 8.11 -0.72 -16.74
C LEU A 247 7.98 -1.28 -15.32
N SER A 248 9.11 -1.64 -14.71
CA SER A 248 9.12 -2.17 -13.34
C SER A 248 8.64 -1.14 -12.31
N HIS A 249 9.11 0.11 -12.42
CA HIS A 249 8.70 1.21 -11.55
C HIS A 249 7.17 1.42 -11.59
N TRP A 250 6.62 1.61 -12.79
CA TRP A 250 5.20 1.86 -12.98
C TRP A 250 4.35 0.64 -12.62
N SER A 251 4.79 -0.58 -12.95
CA SER A 251 4.09 -1.82 -12.60
C SER A 251 3.97 -1.96 -11.08
N LYS A 252 5.05 -1.65 -10.35
CA LYS A 252 5.03 -1.63 -8.88
C LYS A 252 4.07 -0.57 -8.34
N TRP A 253 4.13 0.65 -8.86
CA TRP A 253 3.24 1.73 -8.42
C TRP A 253 1.77 1.40 -8.69
N CYS A 254 1.41 1.00 -9.92
CA CYS A 254 0.05 0.56 -10.28
C CYS A 254 -0.46 -0.54 -9.35
N GLY A 255 0.43 -1.42 -8.88
CA GLY A 255 0.09 -2.46 -7.91
C GLY A 255 -0.20 -2.01 -6.49
N GLY A 256 0.19 -0.79 -6.12
CA GLY A 256 -0.09 -0.20 -4.81
C GLY A 256 -1.26 0.79 -4.80
N VAL A 257 -1.86 1.09 -5.95
CA VAL A 257 -2.91 2.12 -6.07
C VAL A 257 -4.16 1.74 -5.26
N GLU A 258 -4.62 0.49 -5.33
CA GLU A 258 -5.83 0.06 -4.58
C GLU A 258 -5.62 0.17 -3.06
N LEU A 259 -4.47 -0.30 -2.57
CA LEU A 259 -4.11 -0.15 -1.15
C LEU A 259 -4.03 1.32 -0.72
N SER A 260 -3.56 2.19 -1.61
CA SER A 260 -3.48 3.64 -1.33
C SER A 260 -4.87 4.27 -1.25
N LEU A 261 -5.80 3.85 -2.12
CA LEU A 261 -7.21 4.26 -2.08
C LEU A 261 -7.90 3.76 -0.81
N GLU A 262 -7.70 2.50 -0.43
CA GLU A 262 -8.22 1.93 0.82
C GLU A 262 -7.73 2.72 2.04
N ARG A 263 -6.42 2.97 2.11
CA ARG A 263 -5.81 3.76 3.19
C ARG A 263 -6.39 5.18 3.24
N ALA A 264 -6.55 5.84 2.09
CA ALA A 264 -7.18 7.16 2.04
C ALA A 264 -8.64 7.13 2.52
N GLY A 265 -9.42 6.12 2.11
CA GLY A 265 -10.79 5.94 2.55
C GLY A 265 -10.90 5.79 4.07
N GLU A 266 -10.03 4.97 4.66
CA GLU A 266 -9.96 4.76 6.10
C GLU A 266 -9.52 6.03 6.85
N ALA A 267 -8.51 6.73 6.35
CA ALA A 267 -8.07 8.02 6.91
C ALA A 267 -9.17 9.10 6.85
N ILE A 268 -9.97 9.15 5.78
CA ILE A 268 -11.14 10.03 5.70
C ILE A 268 -12.16 9.66 6.77
N ARG A 269 -12.46 8.37 6.93
CA ARG A 269 -13.43 7.87 7.90
C ARG A 269 -13.01 8.22 9.33
N MET A 270 -11.78 7.93 9.70
CA MET A 270 -11.22 8.27 11.02
C MET A 270 -11.19 9.79 11.22
N GLY A 271 -10.79 10.55 10.20
CA GLY A 271 -10.74 12.01 10.29
C GLY A 271 -12.12 12.65 10.49
N ARG A 272 -13.17 12.13 9.85
CA ARG A 272 -14.55 12.56 10.10
C ARG A 272 -15.00 12.25 11.53
N ALA A 273 -14.72 11.03 12.00
CA ALA A 273 -15.08 10.62 13.36
C ALA A 273 -14.30 11.41 14.43
N LEU A 274 -13.04 11.78 14.14
CA LEU A 274 -12.24 12.64 14.99
C LEU A 274 -12.85 14.05 15.10
N LEU A 275 -13.29 14.62 13.97
CA LEU A 275 -13.69 16.02 13.83
C LEU A 275 -15.16 16.28 14.16
N THR A 276 -15.65 15.70 15.26
CA THR A 276 -16.97 16.05 15.83
C THR A 276 -16.82 16.93 17.07
N PRO A 277 -17.74 17.88 17.32
CA PRO A 277 -17.72 18.68 18.54
C PRO A 277 -17.70 17.82 19.80
N GLU A 278 -18.44 16.71 19.81
CA GLU A 278 -18.55 15.79 20.94
C GLU A 278 -17.23 15.08 21.23
N ASN A 279 -16.54 14.60 20.19
CA ASN A 279 -15.26 13.89 20.37
C ASN A 279 -14.12 14.83 20.81
N LEU A 280 -14.17 16.11 20.40
CA LEU A 280 -13.16 17.10 20.77
C LEU A 280 -13.49 17.87 22.06
N ALA A 281 -14.72 17.77 22.57
CA ALA A 281 -15.17 18.47 23.77
C ALA A 281 -14.25 18.29 25.00
N PRO A 282 -13.66 17.11 25.28
CA PRO A 282 -12.76 16.94 26.42
C PRO A 282 -11.55 17.87 26.41
N LEU A 283 -11.10 18.33 25.23
CA LEU A 283 -9.96 19.24 25.10
C LEU A 283 -10.26 20.65 25.62
N ALA A 284 -11.53 21.04 25.74
CA ALA A 284 -11.91 22.34 26.30
C ALA A 284 -11.46 22.51 27.76
N THR A 285 -11.29 21.40 28.49
CA THR A 285 -10.79 21.41 29.88
C THR A 285 -9.34 21.88 30.02
N LEU A 286 -8.59 21.94 28.92
CA LEU A 286 -7.17 22.31 28.89
C LEU A 286 -6.94 23.81 28.77
N VAL A 287 -8.00 24.59 28.58
CA VAL A 287 -7.94 26.04 28.44
C VAL A 287 -8.83 26.69 29.49
N SER A 288 -8.36 27.80 30.07
CA SER A 288 -9.11 28.56 31.08
C SER A 288 -9.13 30.05 30.80
N GLU A 289 -8.22 30.53 29.95
CA GLU A 289 -8.18 31.93 29.53
C GLU A 289 -9.36 32.22 28.59
N PRO A 290 -10.15 33.30 28.83
CA PRO A 290 -11.34 33.60 28.03
C PRO A 290 -11.08 33.68 26.52
N ALA A 291 -9.91 34.17 26.12
CA ALA A 291 -9.51 34.25 24.71
C ALA A 291 -9.26 32.86 24.08
N GLU A 292 -8.64 31.94 24.84
CA GLU A 292 -8.39 30.56 24.37
C GLU A 292 -9.69 29.76 24.31
N VAL A 293 -10.59 29.93 25.28
CA VAL A 293 -11.92 29.32 25.28
C VAL A 293 -12.70 29.76 24.04
N ALA A 294 -12.82 31.08 23.81
CA ALA A 294 -13.52 31.61 22.64
C ALA A 294 -12.89 31.14 21.32
N GLN A 295 -11.57 31.03 21.26
CA GLN A 295 -10.87 30.50 20.08
C GLN A 295 -11.23 29.03 19.82
N PHE A 296 -11.27 28.19 20.85
CA PHE A 296 -11.61 26.79 20.69
C PHE A 296 -13.09 26.59 20.34
N GLU A 297 -13.99 27.34 20.97
CA GLU A 297 -15.42 27.34 20.63
C GLU A 297 -15.65 27.73 19.17
N ALA A 298 -14.95 28.76 18.67
CA ALA A 298 -15.02 29.16 17.26
C ALA A 298 -14.49 28.06 16.33
N TYR A 299 -13.45 27.33 16.74
CA TYR A 299 -12.95 26.17 16.00
C TYR A 299 -14.00 25.05 15.93
N LEU A 300 -14.61 24.67 17.06
CA LEU A 300 -15.65 23.64 17.13
C LEU A 300 -16.89 24.02 16.31
N ALA A 301 -17.37 25.25 16.44
CA ALA A 301 -18.49 25.77 15.65
C ALA A 301 -18.18 25.72 14.13
N GLY A 302 -16.91 25.91 13.77
CA GLY A 302 -16.45 25.83 12.39
C GLY A 302 -16.48 24.41 11.80
N LEU A 303 -16.58 23.34 12.59
CA LEU A 303 -16.66 21.97 12.08
C LEU A 303 -18.01 21.70 11.37
N GLY A 304 -19.07 22.42 11.75
CA GLY A 304 -20.42 22.19 11.24
C GLY A 304 -21.03 20.91 11.81
N THR A 305 -22.35 20.78 11.72
CA THR A 305 -23.04 19.51 11.99
C THR A 305 -22.77 18.56 10.83
N THR A 306 -21.78 17.69 10.98
CA THR A 306 -21.54 16.53 10.11
C THR A 306 -22.60 15.45 10.30
#